data_AF-A0A920B672-F1
#
_entry.id   AF-A0A920B672-F1
#
_cell.length_a   1.000
_cell.length_b   1.000
_cell.length_c   1.000
_cell.angle_alpha   90.00
_cell.angle_beta   90.00
_cell.angle_gamma   90.00
#
_symmetry.space_group_name_H-M   'P 1'
#
loop_
_entity.id
_entity.type
_entity.pdbx_description
1 polymer ?
#
loop_
_entity_poly.entity_id
_entity_poly.type
_entity_poly.pdbx_seq_one_letter_code
_entity_poly.pdbx_strand_id
1 'polypeptide(L)'
;MSEAITNAEFSSLLKNHSFVFETNPSVAISFSCGSDSLALLILMNNWIKKHKGLLTLIYFDHKLRKESYLESKYTKEISKKLGIDYKILMWNEKKPKTSIMQRAREIRYKKIINFCKQNNIMTVMTAHHLDDSLETYYMKKKRNADTPNLSGIPFKNTQDQVQILRPFINFRKSRLIQTCEKNKYKWFEDPSNQNENFERVKVRKVIASLSKNKRSQLIF
;
A
#
# COMPACT_ATOMS: atom_id res chain seq x y z
N MET A 1 21.60 5.31 9.61
CA MET A 1 20.13 5.55 9.68
C MET A 1 19.57 5.32 8.28
N SER A 2 18.30 4.91 8.13
CA SER A 2 17.71 4.77 6.78
C SER A 2 17.41 6.16 6.20
N GLU A 3 17.67 6.36 4.91
CA GLU A 3 17.38 7.64 4.24
C GLU A 3 15.99 7.65 3.60
N ALA A 4 15.37 8.83 3.54
CA ALA A 4 14.12 9.04 2.82
C ALA A 4 14.27 8.69 1.32
N ILE A 5 13.21 8.16 0.72
CA ILE A 5 13.17 7.94 -0.74
C ILE A 5 13.11 9.29 -1.44
N THR A 6 14.00 9.51 -2.41
CA THR A 6 14.03 10.76 -3.17
C THR A 6 13.06 10.71 -4.35
N ASN A 7 12.64 11.89 -4.84
CA ASN A 7 11.83 11.97 -6.05
C ASN A 7 12.56 11.37 -7.28
N ALA A 8 13.88 11.54 -7.38
CA ALA A 8 14.67 11.01 -8.49
C ALA A 8 14.74 9.48 -8.46
N GLU A 9 14.97 8.90 -7.29
CA GLU A 9 14.97 7.45 -7.07
C GLU A 9 13.60 6.84 -7.39
N PHE A 10 12.52 7.44 -6.90
CA PHE A 10 11.17 7.00 -7.21
C PHE A 10 10.82 7.13 -8.70
N SER A 11 11.22 8.24 -9.35
CA SER A 11 11.07 8.40 -10.80
C SER A 11 11.84 7.35 -11.60
N SER A 12 13.06 6.99 -11.18
CA SER A 12 13.87 5.95 -11.84
C SER A 12 13.22 4.57 -11.70
N LEU A 13 12.74 4.24 -10.51
CA LEU A 13 11.97 3.03 -10.25
C LEU A 13 10.76 2.91 -11.19
N LEU A 14 10.00 4.01 -11.35
CA LEU A 14 8.82 4.03 -12.23
C LEU A 14 9.16 3.84 -13.72
N LYS A 15 10.42 4.09 -14.14
CA LYS A 15 10.88 3.83 -15.51
C LYS A 15 11.37 2.40 -15.70
N ASN A 16 12.11 1.86 -14.72
CA ASN A 16 12.84 0.60 -14.88
C ASN A 16 11.96 -0.65 -14.81
N HIS A 17 10.86 -0.63 -14.06
CA HIS A 17 10.11 -1.85 -13.72
C HIS A 17 8.93 -2.18 -14.66
N SER A 18 9.02 -1.82 -15.94
CA SER A 18 7.95 -2.09 -16.92
C SER A 18 6.58 -1.55 -16.48
N PHE A 19 6.58 -0.44 -15.73
CA PHE A 19 5.36 0.32 -15.53
C PHE A 19 5.04 1.02 -16.83
N VAL A 20 3.93 0.65 -17.43
CA VAL A 20 3.46 1.28 -18.65
C VAL A 20 2.38 2.26 -18.22
N PHE A 21 2.69 3.55 -18.36
CA PHE A 21 1.75 4.62 -18.12
C PHE A 21 1.35 5.25 -19.45
N GLU A 22 0.13 5.78 -19.49
CA GLU A 22 -0.33 6.63 -20.57
C GLU A 22 0.47 7.94 -20.62
N THR A 23 0.45 8.66 -21.74
CA THR A 23 1.14 9.96 -21.89
C THR A 23 0.78 10.95 -20.79
N ASN A 24 -0.51 10.99 -20.42
CA ASN A 24 -1.03 11.71 -19.27
C ASN A 24 -1.57 10.67 -18.27
N PRO A 25 -0.74 10.19 -17.33
CA PRO A 25 -1.11 9.02 -16.52
C PRO A 25 -2.32 9.30 -15.63
N SER A 26 -3.32 8.42 -15.67
CA SER A 26 -4.41 8.40 -14.68
C SER A 26 -4.17 7.31 -13.65
N VAL A 27 -3.90 7.71 -12.40
CA VAL A 27 -3.48 6.79 -11.33
C VAL A 27 -4.35 6.95 -10.09
N ALA A 28 -4.82 5.84 -9.54
CA ALA A 28 -5.42 5.77 -8.21
C ALA A 28 -4.41 5.32 -7.15
N ILE A 29 -4.53 5.83 -5.93
CA ILE A 29 -3.82 5.31 -4.75
C ILE A 29 -4.83 4.74 -3.76
N SER A 30 -4.64 3.48 -3.34
CA SER A 30 -5.34 2.93 -2.18
C SER A 30 -4.72 3.51 -0.90
N PHE A 31 -5.39 4.50 -0.32
CA PHE A 31 -4.93 5.26 0.83
C PHE A 31 -5.53 4.73 2.14
N SER A 32 -4.68 4.48 3.13
CA SER A 32 -5.10 3.96 4.44
C SER A 32 -4.77 4.92 5.59
N CYS A 33 -4.39 6.16 5.29
CA CYS A 33 -3.94 7.18 6.25
C CYS A 33 -2.68 6.84 7.06
N GLY A 34 -2.07 5.68 6.84
CA GLY A 34 -0.81 5.27 7.47
C GLY A 34 0.43 5.78 6.74
N SER A 35 1.58 5.68 7.40
CA SER A 35 2.90 6.11 6.90
C SER A 35 3.17 5.64 5.47
N ASP A 36 2.88 4.38 5.20
CA ASP A 36 3.28 3.73 3.95
C ASP A 36 2.47 4.33 2.77
N SER A 37 1.15 4.45 2.94
CA SER A 37 0.28 5.07 1.94
C SER A 37 0.53 6.58 1.78
N LEU A 38 1.01 7.24 2.83
CA LEU A 38 1.33 8.66 2.81
C LEU A 38 2.65 8.94 2.09
N ALA A 39 3.68 8.12 2.30
CA ALA A 39 4.90 8.17 1.51
C ALA A 39 4.62 7.97 0.01
N LEU A 40 3.72 7.03 -0.33
CA LEU A 40 3.28 6.80 -1.70
C LEU A 40 2.59 8.02 -2.29
N LEU A 41 1.66 8.62 -1.54
CA LEU A 41 0.97 9.84 -1.96
C LEU A 41 1.96 10.98 -2.23
N ILE A 42 2.92 11.23 -1.33
CA ILE A 42 3.91 12.30 -1.48
C ILE A 42 4.72 12.13 -2.77
N LEU A 43 5.31 10.94 -2.96
CA LEU A 43 6.18 10.67 -4.11
C LEU A 43 5.40 10.66 -5.43
N MET A 44 4.21 10.04 -5.44
CA MET A 44 3.41 9.93 -6.65
C MET A 44 2.78 11.26 -7.07
N ASN A 45 2.37 12.10 -6.12
CA ASN A 45 1.87 13.44 -6.45
C ASN A 45 2.93 14.30 -7.13
N ASN A 46 4.19 14.24 -6.64
CA ASN A 46 5.31 14.93 -7.28
C ASN A 46 5.58 14.39 -8.69
N TRP A 47 5.48 13.07 -8.88
CA TRP A 47 5.66 12.44 -10.18
C TRP A 47 4.54 12.80 -11.17
N ILE A 48 3.28 12.69 -10.75
CA ILE A 48 2.10 12.99 -11.58
C ILE A 48 2.11 14.44 -12.07
N LYS A 49 2.43 15.40 -11.19
CA LYS A 49 2.51 16.82 -11.57
C LYS A 49 3.53 17.09 -12.68
N LYS A 50 4.68 16.39 -12.65
CA LYS A 50 5.70 16.49 -13.70
C LYS A 50 5.24 15.91 -15.04
N HIS A 51 4.34 14.94 -15.03
CA HIS A 51 3.82 14.27 -16.23
C HIS A 51 2.42 14.75 -16.63
N LYS A 52 1.92 15.85 -16.03
CA LYS A 52 0.60 16.41 -16.32
C LYS A 52 -0.54 15.38 -16.25
N GLY A 53 -0.40 14.39 -15.37
CA GLY A 53 -1.39 13.33 -15.16
C GLY A 53 -2.45 13.68 -14.13
N LEU A 54 -3.29 12.70 -13.82
CA LEU A 54 -4.33 12.77 -12.79
C LEU A 54 -4.05 11.77 -11.67
N LEU A 55 -4.24 12.22 -10.43
CA LEU A 55 -4.08 11.39 -9.25
C LEU A 55 -5.39 11.37 -8.46
N THR A 56 -5.95 10.17 -8.26
CA THR A 56 -7.12 9.94 -7.42
C THR A 56 -6.74 9.24 -6.12
N LEU A 57 -7.10 9.82 -4.98
CA LEU A 57 -6.90 9.24 -3.67
C LEU A 57 -8.12 8.44 -3.23
N ILE A 58 -8.00 7.13 -3.07
CA ILE A 58 -9.12 6.27 -2.66
C ILE A 58 -8.94 5.83 -1.21
N TYR A 59 -9.81 6.30 -0.33
CA TYR A 59 -9.91 5.77 1.05
C TYR A 59 -11.03 4.73 1.13
N PHE A 60 -10.72 3.58 1.72
CA PHE A 60 -11.70 2.53 1.95
C PHE A 60 -12.10 2.49 3.43
N ASP A 61 -13.33 2.92 3.71
CA ASP A 61 -13.90 2.88 5.04
C ASP A 61 -14.50 1.50 5.32
N HIS A 62 -13.83 0.76 6.21
CA HIS A 62 -14.29 -0.55 6.68
C HIS A 62 -15.51 -0.47 7.62
N LYS A 63 -15.79 0.71 8.20
CA LYS A 63 -16.79 0.91 9.26
C LYS A 63 -16.65 -0.10 10.41
N LEU A 64 -15.40 -0.39 10.78
CA LEU A 64 -15.08 -1.31 11.89
C LEU A 64 -14.82 -0.58 13.20
N ARG A 65 -14.48 0.72 13.13
CA ARG A 65 -14.05 1.52 14.27
C ARG A 65 -14.48 2.97 14.08
N LYS A 66 -14.71 3.70 15.18
CA LYS A 66 -15.22 5.08 15.13
C LYS A 66 -14.19 6.04 14.51
N GLU A 67 -12.92 5.71 14.65
CA GLU A 67 -11.76 6.46 14.15
C GLU A 67 -11.69 6.49 12.61
N SER A 68 -12.43 5.63 11.90
CA SER A 68 -12.48 5.70 10.43
C SER A 68 -13.07 7.01 9.92
N TYR A 69 -13.92 7.66 10.72
CA TYR A 69 -14.41 9.01 10.44
C TYR A 69 -13.27 10.05 10.43
N LEU A 70 -12.36 9.99 11.40
CA LEU A 70 -11.24 10.94 11.50
C LEU A 70 -10.26 10.75 10.34
N GLU A 71 -10.00 9.50 9.94
CA GLU A 71 -9.18 9.18 8.78
C GLU A 71 -9.82 9.63 7.46
N SER A 72 -11.13 9.46 7.33
CA SER A 72 -11.88 9.97 6.18
C SER A 72 -11.78 11.50 6.09
N LYS A 73 -11.96 12.21 7.21
CA LYS A 73 -11.78 13.66 7.29
C LYS A 73 -10.35 14.07 6.93
N TYR A 74 -9.35 13.39 7.48
CA TYR A 74 -7.94 13.63 7.15
C TYR A 74 -7.64 13.44 5.66
N THR A 75 -8.17 12.37 5.06
CA THR A 75 -8.04 12.08 3.63
C THR A 75 -8.59 13.22 2.77
N LYS A 76 -9.75 13.78 3.16
CA LYS A 76 -10.36 14.91 2.46
C LYS A 76 -9.53 16.20 2.59
N GLU A 77 -8.99 16.46 3.79
CA GLU A 77 -8.14 17.64 4.01
C GLU A 77 -6.83 17.57 3.22
N ILE A 78 -6.15 16.42 3.25
CA ILE A 78 -4.91 16.25 2.51
C ILE A 78 -5.13 16.27 0.99
N SER A 79 -6.24 15.69 0.50
CA SER A 79 -6.54 15.72 -0.92
C SER A 79 -6.80 17.15 -1.43
N LYS A 80 -7.59 17.93 -0.67
CA LYS A 80 -7.81 19.34 -0.96
C LYS A 80 -6.52 20.14 -0.96
N LYS A 81 -5.65 19.95 0.04
CA LYS A 81 -4.35 20.64 0.13
C LYS A 81 -3.43 20.33 -1.05
N LEU A 82 -3.46 19.10 -1.56
CA LEU A 82 -2.61 18.66 -2.66
C LEU A 82 -3.19 18.96 -4.05
N GLY A 83 -4.48 19.32 -4.13
CA GLY A 83 -5.21 19.54 -5.37
C GLY A 83 -5.47 18.24 -6.13
N ILE A 84 -5.79 17.16 -5.41
CA ILE A 84 -6.03 15.83 -5.98
C ILE A 84 -7.47 15.39 -5.75
N ASP A 85 -8.01 14.62 -6.69
CA ASP A 85 -9.31 14.01 -6.54
C ASP A 85 -9.28 12.99 -5.40
N TYR A 86 -10.41 12.79 -4.73
CA TYR A 86 -10.53 11.77 -3.71
C TYR A 86 -11.88 11.06 -3.76
N LYS A 87 -11.87 9.78 -3.39
CA LYS A 87 -13.06 8.95 -3.29
C LYS A 87 -13.06 8.17 -1.99
N ILE A 88 -14.21 8.13 -1.34
CA ILE A 88 -14.48 7.22 -0.23
C ILE A 88 -15.30 6.05 -0.75
N LEU A 89 -14.80 4.84 -0.53
CA LEU A 89 -15.51 3.60 -0.78
C LEU A 89 -15.85 2.95 0.56
N MET A 90 -17.07 2.47 0.73
CA MET A 90 -17.54 1.95 2.02
C MET A 90 -17.83 0.45 1.96
N TRP A 91 -17.46 -0.28 3.02
CA TRP A 91 -17.92 -1.64 3.24
C TRP A 91 -19.33 -1.66 3.87
N ASN A 92 -20.35 -1.72 3.00
CA ASN A 92 -21.75 -1.72 3.41
C ASN A 92 -22.36 -3.11 3.60
N GLU A 93 -21.70 -4.18 3.13
CA GLU A 93 -22.23 -5.54 3.31
C GLU A 93 -22.12 -6.02 4.77
N LYS A 94 -22.92 -7.03 5.14
CA LYS A 94 -22.86 -7.67 6.45
C LYS A 94 -21.46 -8.25 6.70
N LYS A 95 -20.87 -7.88 7.83
CA LYS A 95 -19.52 -8.31 8.21
C LYS A 95 -19.56 -9.77 8.69
N PRO A 96 -18.64 -10.63 8.23
CA PRO A 96 -18.56 -12.00 8.70
C PRO A 96 -18.07 -12.05 10.15
N LYS A 97 -18.45 -13.11 10.88
CA LYS A 97 -17.98 -13.33 12.27
C LYS A 97 -16.51 -13.75 12.32
N THR A 98 -16.02 -14.46 11.30
CA THR A 98 -14.65 -14.96 11.18
C THR A 98 -13.98 -14.38 9.93
N SER A 99 -12.64 -14.40 9.89
CA SER A 99 -11.83 -13.96 8.75
C SER A 99 -12.12 -12.53 8.28
N ILE A 100 -12.56 -11.65 9.19
CA ILE A 100 -13.01 -10.29 8.88
C ILE A 100 -11.93 -9.46 8.16
N MET A 101 -10.66 -9.63 8.51
CA MET A 101 -9.54 -8.92 7.88
C MET A 101 -9.27 -9.40 6.45
N GLN A 102 -9.37 -10.71 6.20
CA GLN A 102 -9.26 -11.24 4.85
C GLN A 102 -10.41 -10.72 3.99
N ARG A 103 -11.64 -10.80 4.52
CA ARG A 103 -12.82 -10.32 3.79
C ARG A 103 -12.76 -8.81 3.54
N ALA A 104 -12.29 -8.04 4.51
CA ALA A 104 -12.03 -6.62 4.38
C ALA A 104 -11.09 -6.30 3.21
N ARG A 105 -10.01 -7.09 3.06
CA ARG A 105 -9.05 -6.95 1.96
C ARG A 105 -9.70 -7.27 0.61
N GLU A 106 -10.45 -8.36 0.52
CA GLU A 106 -11.15 -8.76 -0.71
C GLU A 106 -12.14 -7.69 -1.18
N ILE A 107 -13.02 -7.21 -0.28
CA ILE A 107 -13.99 -6.17 -0.61
C ILE A 107 -13.29 -4.86 -0.98
N ARG A 108 -12.21 -4.50 -0.29
CA ARG A 108 -11.40 -3.33 -0.61
C ARG A 108 -10.91 -3.39 -2.06
N TYR A 109 -10.23 -4.46 -2.44
CA TYR A 109 -9.74 -4.63 -3.81
C TYR A 109 -10.88 -4.62 -4.82
N LYS A 110 -11.96 -5.37 -4.56
CA LYS A 110 -13.13 -5.41 -5.45
C LYS A 110 -13.72 -4.02 -5.70
N LYS A 111 -13.97 -3.23 -4.64
CA LYS A 111 -14.56 -1.90 -4.81
C LYS A 111 -13.60 -0.92 -5.49
N ILE A 112 -12.32 -0.97 -5.16
CA ILE A 112 -11.29 -0.13 -5.78
C ILE A 112 -11.19 -0.42 -7.28
N ILE A 113 -11.09 -1.69 -7.66
CA ILE A 113 -10.97 -2.10 -9.06
C ILE A 113 -12.22 -1.70 -9.84
N ASN A 114 -13.42 -1.95 -9.29
CA ASN A 114 -14.67 -1.52 -9.91
C ASN A 114 -14.73 0.00 -10.10
N PHE A 115 -14.31 0.78 -9.11
CA PHE A 115 -14.24 2.24 -9.23
C PHE A 115 -13.26 2.65 -10.34
N CYS A 116 -12.06 2.05 -10.38
CA CYS A 116 -11.09 2.33 -11.42
C CYS A 116 -11.64 2.05 -12.82
N LYS A 117 -12.29 0.91 -13.03
CA LYS A 117 -12.93 0.57 -14.31
C LYS A 117 -13.99 1.58 -14.73
N GLN A 118 -14.88 1.96 -13.81
CA GLN A 118 -15.96 2.91 -14.08
C GLN A 118 -15.47 4.32 -14.42
N ASN A 119 -14.24 4.67 -14.03
CA ASN A 119 -13.65 6.00 -14.22
C ASN A 119 -12.46 5.96 -15.18
N ASN A 120 -12.29 4.88 -15.95
CA ASN A 120 -11.17 4.70 -16.90
C ASN A 120 -9.78 4.92 -16.27
N ILE A 121 -9.61 4.54 -15.01
CA ILE A 121 -8.32 4.58 -14.33
C ILE A 121 -7.63 3.24 -14.56
N MET A 122 -6.59 3.23 -15.39
CA MET A 122 -5.89 1.99 -15.75
C MET A 122 -5.01 1.44 -14.63
N THR A 123 -4.59 2.29 -13.69
CA THR A 123 -3.59 1.95 -12.69
C THR A 123 -4.03 2.29 -11.27
N VAL A 124 -3.91 1.32 -10.37
CA VAL A 124 -3.99 1.55 -8.92
C VAL A 124 -2.70 1.15 -8.22
N MET A 125 -2.19 2.02 -7.37
CA MET A 125 -1.01 1.77 -6.55
C MET A 125 -1.41 1.44 -5.10
N THR A 126 -0.67 0.52 -4.49
CA THR A 126 -0.75 0.22 -3.06
C THR A 126 0.64 0.27 -2.44
N ALA A 127 0.75 0.73 -1.20
CA ALA A 127 2.03 0.96 -0.54
C ALA A 127 2.62 -0.29 0.15
N HIS A 128 2.37 -1.48 -0.41
CA HIS A 128 3.00 -2.70 0.12
C HIS A 128 4.51 -2.62 -0.06
N HIS A 129 5.24 -2.97 0.99
CA HIS A 129 6.69 -2.79 1.06
C HIS A 129 7.44 -4.12 1.29
N LEU A 130 8.77 -4.06 1.36
CA LEU A 130 9.63 -5.24 1.49
C LEU A 130 9.26 -6.08 2.71
N ASP A 131 9.03 -5.44 3.86
CA ASP A 131 8.66 -6.14 5.08
C ASP A 131 7.31 -6.88 4.93
N ASP A 132 6.31 -6.33 4.22
CA ASP A 132 5.05 -7.03 3.91
C ASP A 132 5.27 -8.26 3.02
N SER A 133 6.23 -8.14 2.07
CA SER A 133 6.62 -9.22 1.18
C SER A 133 7.25 -10.37 1.95
N LEU A 134 8.17 -10.04 2.86
CA LEU A 134 8.82 -10.99 3.77
C LEU A 134 7.80 -11.68 4.68
N GLU A 135 6.90 -10.92 5.29
CA GLU A 135 5.80 -11.49 6.10
C GLU A 135 4.97 -12.49 5.28
N THR A 136 4.64 -12.13 4.04
CA THR A 136 3.86 -12.99 3.14
C THR A 136 4.61 -14.26 2.77
N TYR A 137 5.91 -14.15 2.46
CA TYR A 137 6.77 -15.30 2.22
C TYR A 137 6.82 -16.24 3.43
N TYR A 138 7.00 -15.71 4.64
CA TYR A 138 7.06 -16.51 5.86
C TYR A 138 5.74 -17.21 6.19
N MET A 139 4.61 -16.51 6.04
CA MET A 139 3.29 -17.12 6.20
C MET A 139 3.10 -18.28 5.21
N LYS A 140 3.49 -18.11 3.95
CA LYS A 140 3.43 -19.20 2.96
C LYS A 140 4.34 -20.37 3.32
N LYS A 141 5.60 -20.09 3.70
CA LYS A 141 6.59 -21.11 4.09
C LYS A 141 6.13 -21.93 5.31
N LYS A 142 5.50 -21.28 6.30
CA LYS A 142 4.95 -21.96 7.48
C LYS A 142 3.78 -22.89 7.12
N ARG A 143 2.99 -22.54 6.11
CA ARG A 143 1.82 -23.32 5.69
C ARG A 143 2.21 -24.52 4.83
N ASN A 144 3.12 -24.33 3.87
CA ASN A 144 3.58 -25.40 2.98
C ASN A 144 5.10 -25.28 2.75
N ALA A 145 5.88 -26.08 3.48
CA ALA A 145 7.35 -26.04 3.41
C ALA A 145 7.91 -26.48 2.05
N ASP A 146 7.19 -27.36 1.34
CA ASP A 146 7.70 -28.09 0.17
C ASP A 146 7.16 -27.58 -1.18
N THR A 147 6.54 -26.38 -1.22
CA THR A 147 6.03 -25.86 -2.49
C THR A 147 7.15 -25.20 -3.30
N PRO A 148 7.43 -25.64 -4.54
CA PRO A 148 8.29 -24.89 -5.45
C PRO A 148 7.68 -23.49 -5.65
N ASN A 149 8.52 -22.44 -5.68
CA ASN A 149 8.12 -21.03 -5.89
C ASN A 149 7.42 -20.32 -4.70
N LEU A 150 7.92 -20.49 -3.48
CA LEU A 150 7.61 -19.59 -2.37
C LEU A 150 8.06 -18.16 -2.69
N SER A 151 7.14 -17.32 -3.12
CA SER A 151 7.37 -15.90 -3.41
C SER A 151 6.63 -14.99 -2.42
N GLY A 152 7.14 -13.77 -2.25
CA GLY A 152 6.48 -12.72 -1.47
C GLY A 152 5.25 -12.14 -2.18
N ILE A 153 5.03 -10.83 -2.03
CA ILE A 153 3.97 -10.13 -2.75
C ILE A 153 4.52 -9.73 -4.13
N PRO A 154 3.84 -10.04 -5.25
CA PRO A 154 4.32 -9.67 -6.56
C PRO A 154 4.28 -8.15 -6.75
N PHE A 155 5.27 -7.62 -7.44
CA PHE A 155 5.38 -6.18 -7.72
C PHE A 155 4.19 -5.61 -8.50
N LYS A 156 3.73 -6.36 -9.51
CA LYS A 156 2.60 -6.02 -10.38
C LYS A 156 1.60 -7.17 -10.38
N ASN A 157 0.32 -6.84 -10.41
CA ASN A 157 -0.75 -7.77 -10.78
C ASN A 157 -1.74 -7.04 -11.70
N THR A 158 -2.46 -7.76 -12.55
CA THR A 158 -3.55 -7.17 -13.35
C THR A 158 -4.84 -7.87 -12.98
N GLN A 159 -5.89 -7.10 -12.73
CA GLN A 159 -7.22 -7.63 -12.45
C GLN A 159 -8.26 -6.77 -13.17
N ASP A 160 -9.12 -7.41 -13.96
CA ASP A 160 -10.17 -6.73 -14.73
C ASP A 160 -9.66 -5.53 -15.55
N GLN A 161 -8.51 -5.70 -16.21
CA GLN A 161 -7.79 -4.69 -17.00
C GLN A 161 -7.18 -3.52 -16.19
N VAL A 162 -7.34 -3.52 -14.86
CA VAL A 162 -6.69 -2.55 -13.97
C VAL A 162 -5.37 -3.12 -13.46
N GLN A 163 -4.29 -2.37 -13.65
CA GLN A 163 -2.98 -2.71 -13.11
C GLN A 163 -2.88 -2.34 -11.63
N ILE A 164 -2.51 -3.30 -10.79
CA ILE A 164 -2.23 -3.13 -9.37
C ILE A 164 -0.72 -3.11 -9.19
N LEU A 165 -0.19 -1.95 -8.82
CA LEU A 165 1.24 -1.69 -8.69
C LEU A 165 1.66 -1.53 -7.22
N ARG A 166 2.87 -2.00 -6.91
CA ARG A 166 3.46 -1.96 -5.56
C ARG A 166 4.88 -1.43 -5.64
N PRO A 167 5.06 -0.11 -5.86
CA PRO A 167 6.40 0.45 -6.08
C PRO A 167 7.33 0.27 -4.88
N PHE A 168 6.78 0.11 -3.67
CA PHE A 168 7.59 -0.03 -2.47
C PHE A 168 8.07 -1.44 -2.16
N ILE A 169 7.81 -2.44 -3.02
CA ILE A 169 8.09 -3.85 -2.68
C ILE A 169 9.56 -4.13 -2.34
N ASN A 170 10.49 -3.30 -2.82
CA ASN A 170 11.93 -3.40 -2.56
C ASN A 170 12.43 -2.38 -1.51
N PHE A 171 11.54 -1.55 -0.96
CA PHE A 171 11.87 -0.56 0.05
C PHE A 171 11.47 -1.07 1.43
N ARG A 172 12.31 -0.81 2.43
CA ARG A 172 11.99 -1.06 3.83
C ARG A 172 11.03 -0.01 4.36
N LYS A 173 10.17 -0.39 5.31
CA LYS A 173 9.26 0.52 6.00
C LYS A 173 9.96 1.74 6.61
N SER A 174 11.18 1.57 7.14
CA SER A 174 11.95 2.68 7.72
C SER A 174 12.18 3.83 6.74
N ARG A 175 12.38 3.55 5.44
CA ARG A 175 12.53 4.59 4.42
C ARG A 175 11.23 5.34 4.14
N LEU A 176 10.09 4.66 4.24
CA LEU A 176 8.76 5.26 4.07
C LEU A 176 8.43 6.22 5.21
N ILE A 177 8.74 5.83 6.45
CA ILE A 177 8.63 6.69 7.63
C ILE A 177 9.49 7.94 7.45
N GLN A 178 10.76 7.78 7.07
CA GLN A 178 11.69 8.88 6.82
C GLN A 178 11.21 9.81 5.70
N THR A 179 10.59 9.27 4.65
CA THR A 179 9.93 10.09 3.62
C THR A 179 8.79 10.93 4.21
N CYS A 180 7.96 10.39 5.10
CA CYS A 180 6.89 11.16 5.75
C CYS A 180 7.46 12.24 6.68
N GLU A 181 8.43 11.91 7.53
CA GLU A 181 9.08 12.81 8.48
C GLU A 181 9.77 13.99 7.77
N LYS A 182 10.57 13.70 6.73
CA LYS A 182 11.24 14.73 5.92
C LYS A 182 10.27 15.72 5.30
N ASN A 183 9.08 15.26 4.92
CA ASN A 183 8.03 16.10 4.34
C ASN A 183 7.05 16.65 5.39
N LYS A 184 7.31 16.44 6.69
CA LYS A 184 6.52 16.94 7.83
C LYS A 184 5.04 16.52 7.80
N TYR A 185 4.77 15.32 7.27
CA TYR A 185 3.42 14.76 7.27
C TYR A 185 3.21 13.85 8.50
N LYS A 186 2.09 14.03 9.17
CA LYS A 186 1.62 13.12 10.23
C LYS A 186 0.76 12.01 9.62
N TRP A 187 0.76 10.83 10.22
CA TRP A 187 -0.04 9.69 9.80
C TRP A 187 -0.80 9.10 10.97
N PHE A 188 -1.79 8.27 10.64
CA PHE A 188 -2.52 7.46 11.61
C PHE A 188 -1.79 6.14 11.80
N GLU A 189 -1.76 5.67 13.05
CA GLU A 189 -1.32 4.32 13.37
C GLU A 189 -2.56 3.44 13.60
N ASP A 190 -2.69 2.36 12.83
CA ASP A 190 -3.77 1.41 13.02
C ASP A 190 -3.45 0.50 14.22
N PRO A 191 -4.26 0.52 15.30
CA PRO A 191 -4.03 -0.32 16.49
C PRO A 191 -4.01 -1.82 16.19
N SER A 192 -4.70 -2.25 15.12
CA SER A 192 -4.70 -3.67 14.72
C SER A 192 -3.31 -4.17 14.31
N ASN A 193 -2.38 -3.27 13.96
CA ASN A 193 -0.99 -3.62 13.66
C ASN A 193 -0.23 -4.19 14.86
N GLN A 194 -0.74 -4.01 16.08
CA GLN A 194 -0.16 -4.52 17.32
C GLN A 194 -0.91 -5.73 17.88
N ASN A 195 -2.04 -6.11 17.28
CA ASN A 195 -2.88 -7.19 17.80
C ASN A 195 -2.30 -8.57 17.43
N GLU A 196 -1.75 -9.25 18.44
CA GLU A 196 -1.12 -10.56 18.29
C GLU A 196 -2.07 -11.68 17.85
N ASN A 197 -3.39 -11.50 17.92
CA ASN A 197 -4.31 -12.50 17.38
C ASN A 197 -4.18 -12.65 15.87
N PHE A 198 -3.57 -11.68 15.18
CA PHE A 198 -3.30 -11.76 13.75
C PHE A 198 -1.98 -12.44 13.46
N GLU A 199 -2.01 -13.48 12.61
CA GLU A 199 -0.84 -14.24 12.17
C GLU A 199 0.29 -13.33 11.67
N ARG A 200 -0.04 -12.30 10.89
CA ARG A 200 0.91 -11.35 10.33
C ARG A 200 1.70 -10.59 11.42
N VAL A 201 1.06 -10.23 12.54
CA VAL A 201 1.74 -9.57 13.67
C VAL A 201 2.71 -10.53 14.35
N LYS A 202 2.31 -11.80 14.54
CA LYS A 202 3.21 -12.84 15.09
C LYS A 202 4.43 -13.05 14.18
N VAL A 203 4.21 -13.15 12.87
CA VAL A 203 5.29 -13.30 11.88
C VAL A 203 6.23 -12.10 11.89
N ARG A 204 5.70 -10.87 11.97
CA ARG A 204 6.51 -9.66 12.08
C ARG A 204 7.45 -9.69 13.29
N LYS A 205 6.96 -10.15 14.46
CA LYS A 205 7.79 -10.33 15.67
C LYS A 205 8.89 -11.38 15.47
N VAL A 206 8.58 -12.50 14.83
CA VAL A 206 9.58 -13.52 14.49
C VAL A 206 10.65 -12.97 13.56
N ILE A 207 10.26 -12.27 12.49
CA ILE A 207 11.23 -11.64 11.56
C ILE A 207 12.09 -10.61 12.32
N ALA A 208 11.49 -9.85 13.23
CA ALA A 208 12.16 -8.87 14.07
C ALA A 208 13.11 -9.47 15.12
N SER A 209 13.02 -10.76 15.43
CA SER A 209 14.00 -11.46 16.28
C SER A 209 15.15 -12.12 15.50
N LEU A 210 15.02 -12.26 14.17
CA LEU A 210 16.10 -12.81 13.33
C LEU A 210 17.32 -11.88 13.29
N SER A 211 18.52 -12.47 13.20
CA SER A 211 19.77 -11.72 13.01
C SER A 211 19.79 -10.97 11.67
N LYS A 212 20.56 -9.88 11.59
CA LYS A 212 20.71 -9.10 10.35
C LYS A 212 21.14 -9.97 9.16
N ASN A 213 22.06 -10.93 9.38
CA ASN A 213 22.54 -11.84 8.33
C ASN A 213 21.42 -12.73 7.78
N LYS A 214 20.57 -13.30 8.65
CA LYS A 214 19.38 -14.05 8.21
C LYS A 214 18.39 -13.16 7.47
N ARG A 215 18.23 -11.89 7.86
CA ARG A 215 17.37 -10.93 7.13
C ARG A 215 17.87 -10.57 5.74
N SER A 216 19.18 -10.48 5.54
CA SER A 216 19.78 -10.15 4.24
C SER A 216 19.67 -11.32 3.25
N GLN A 217 19.80 -12.56 3.72
CA GLN A 217 19.63 -13.78 2.90
C GLN A 217 18.17 -14.03 2.46
N LEU A 218 17.21 -13.25 2.97
CA LEU A 218 15.79 -13.33 2.63
C LEU A 218 15.36 -12.34 1.56
N ILE A 219 16.24 -11.40 1.18
CA ILE A 219 16.00 -10.48 0.08
C ILE A 219 16.44 -11.21 -1.18
N PHE A 220 15.48 -11.61 -2.00
CA PHE A 220 15.70 -12.29 -3.28
C PHE A 220 16.58 -11.46 -4.22
#